data_AF-A0A193GND7-F1
#
_entry.id   AF-A0A193GND7-F1
#
_cell.length_a   1.000
_cell.length_b   1.000
_cell.length_c   1.000
_cell.angle_alpha   90.00
_cell.angle_beta   90.00
_cell.angle_gamma   90.00
#
_symmetry.space_group_name_H-M   'P 1'
#
loop_
_entity.id
_entity.type
_entity.pdbx_description
1 polymer ?
#
loop_
_entity_poly.entity_id
_entity_poly.type
_entity_poly.pdbx_seq_one_letter_code
_entity_poly.pdbx_strand_id
1 'polypeptide(L)'
;MRGTNDYVQAVEFDGGIYAVELSTGGWSIADGPGSTLCEPYERELAGWHLPVRFDNEAQAREAIRTAPHVMFDIRPNSEWTEHCIACGGMRM
;
A
#
# COMPACT_ATOMS: atom_id res chain seq x y z
N MET A 1 15.94 -5.06 5.03
CA MET A 1 14.95 -4.60 6.02
C MET A 1 13.63 -5.29 5.71
N ARG A 2 12.95 -5.88 6.70
CA ARG A 2 11.53 -6.22 6.52
C ARG A 2 10.78 -4.89 6.53
N GLY A 3 9.89 -4.66 5.56
CA GLY A 3 8.93 -3.56 5.65
C GLY A 3 8.12 -3.68 6.95
N THR A 4 7.51 -2.60 7.40
CA THR A 4 6.60 -2.59 8.55
C THR A 4 5.20 -2.35 8.01
N ASN A 5 4.19 -3.05 8.51
CA ASN A 5 2.78 -2.78 8.20
C ASN A 5 2.08 -1.93 9.27
N ASP A 6 2.87 -1.14 10.01
CA ASP A 6 2.41 -0.26 11.08
C ASP A 6 1.97 1.09 10.49
N TYR A 7 0.85 1.09 9.76
CA TYR A 7 0.30 2.28 9.13
C TYR A 7 -0.35 3.21 10.16
N VAL A 8 -0.34 4.51 9.86
CA VAL A 8 -1.02 5.54 10.66
C VAL A 8 -2.49 5.63 10.26
N GLN A 9 -2.76 5.45 8.96
CA GLN A 9 -4.08 5.52 8.38
C GLN A 9 -4.19 4.50 7.23
N ALA A 10 -5.38 3.96 7.04
CA ALA A 10 -5.72 3.15 5.87
C ALA A 10 -7.09 3.56 5.34
N VAL A 11 -7.18 3.76 4.02
CA VAL A 11 -8.40 4.13 3.32
C VAL A 11 -8.66 3.06 2.27
N GLU A 12 -9.71 2.26 2.47
CA GLU A 12 -10.12 1.28 1.47
C GLU A 12 -10.59 1.97 0.20
N PHE A 13 -10.15 1.46 -0.95
CA PHE A 13 -10.54 2.01 -2.23
C PHE A 13 -11.28 0.99 -3.10
N ASP A 14 -10.76 -0.22 -3.25
CA ASP A 14 -11.39 -1.25 -4.08
C ASP A 14 -11.02 -2.66 -3.65
N GLY A 15 -12.02 -3.50 -3.37
CA GLY A 15 -11.86 -4.95 -3.22
C GLY A 15 -10.79 -5.43 -2.23
N GLY A 16 -10.58 -4.71 -1.11
CA GLY A 16 -9.53 -5.03 -0.14
C GLY A 16 -8.15 -4.42 -0.44
N ILE A 17 -8.07 -3.49 -1.39
CA ILE A 17 -6.88 -2.65 -1.63
C ILE A 17 -7.06 -1.29 -0.97
N TYR A 18 -6.04 -0.89 -0.22
CA TYR A 18 -6.04 0.29 0.65
C TYR A 18 -4.95 1.26 0.20
N ALA A 19 -5.25 2.56 0.23
CA ALA A 19 -4.24 3.60 0.32
C ALA A 19 -3.86 3.76 1.80
N VAL A 20 -2.57 3.65 2.12
CA VAL A 20 -2.09 3.62 3.51
C VAL A 20 -1.05 4.71 3.77
N GLU A 21 -1.17 5.40 4.90
CA GLU A 21 -0.17 6.38 5.35
C GLU A 21 0.89 5.67 6.18
N LEU A 22 2.15 5.81 5.78
CA LEU A 22 3.28 5.18 6.46
C LEU A 22 3.61 5.96 7.73
N SER A 23 3.99 5.27 8.81
CA SER A 23 4.49 5.90 10.05
C SER A 23 5.74 6.75 9.86
N THR A 24 6.46 6.52 8.75
CA THR A 24 7.64 7.30 8.33
C THR A 24 7.30 8.43 7.36
N GLY A 25 6.01 8.75 7.20
CA GLY A 25 5.48 9.76 6.29
C GLY A 25 5.26 9.27 4.86
N GLY A 26 4.40 9.98 4.14
CA GLY A 26 4.00 9.61 2.78
C GLY A 26 3.02 8.44 2.75
N TRP A 27 2.61 8.10 1.53
CA TRP A 27 1.52 7.13 1.29
C TRP A 27 1.99 5.95 0.46
N SER A 28 1.35 4.81 0.62
CA SER A 28 1.59 3.61 -0.18
C SER A 28 0.26 2.89 -0.44
N ILE A 29 0.32 1.71 -1.07
CA ILE A 29 -0.83 0.87 -1.37
C ILE A 29 -0.61 -0.49 -0.73
N ALA A 30 -1.61 -1.02 -0.04
CA ALA A 30 -1.56 -2.29 0.67
C ALA A 30 -2.79 -3.17 0.40
N ASP A 31 -2.66 -4.46 0.65
CA ASP A 31 -3.75 -5.46 0.65
C ASP A 31 -4.46 -5.57 2.02
N GLY A 32 -4.42 -4.50 2.81
CA GLY A 32 -5.06 -4.44 4.12
C GLY A 32 -4.67 -3.20 4.93
N PRO A 33 -5.38 -2.92 6.03
CA PRO A 33 -5.22 -1.70 6.81
C PRO A 33 -4.02 -1.68 7.76
N GLY A 34 -3.21 -2.74 7.84
CA GLY A 34 -2.00 -2.79 8.66
C GLY A 34 -2.25 -3.17 10.14
N SER A 35 -1.18 -3.57 10.83
CA SER A 35 -1.21 -4.21 12.16
C SER A 35 -1.74 -3.30 13.28
N THR A 36 -1.40 -2.01 13.23
CA THR A 36 -1.80 -1.00 14.22
C THR A 36 -3.28 -0.67 14.14
N LEU A 37 -3.89 -0.86 12.97
CA LEU A 37 -5.30 -0.57 12.72
C LEU A 37 -6.20 -1.81 12.89
N CYS A 38 -5.60 -2.99 13.09
CA CYS A 38 -6.30 -4.24 13.36
C CYS A 38 -6.43 -4.52 14.86
N GLU A 39 -7.53 -5.19 15.24
CA GLU A 39 -7.67 -5.77 16.56
C GLU A 39 -6.56 -6.81 16.82
N PRO A 40 -6.13 -7.04 18.07
CA PRO A 40 -4.98 -7.92 18.36
C PRO A 40 -5.04 -9.32 17.74
N TYR A 41 -6.24 -9.89 17.63
CA TYR A 41 -6.45 -11.23 17.05
C TYR A 41 -6.46 -11.24 15.51
N GLU A 42 -6.53 -10.07 14.86
CA GLU A 42 -6.58 -9.91 13.40
C GLU A 42 -5.22 -9.46 12.82
N ARG A 43 -4.25 -9.14 13.70
CA ARG A 43 -2.93 -8.62 13.27
C ARG A 43 -2.14 -9.57 12.38
N GLU A 44 -2.37 -10.87 12.48
CA GLU A 44 -1.76 -11.86 11.58
C GLU A 44 -2.28 -11.74 10.14
N LEU A 45 -3.45 -11.13 9.95
CA LEU A 45 -4.09 -10.87 8.66
C LEU A 45 -3.86 -9.44 8.15
N ALA A 46 -3.05 -8.64 8.85
CA ALA A 46 -2.77 -7.27 8.46
C ALA A 46 -2.03 -7.20 7.12
N GLY A 47 -2.54 -6.36 6.23
CA GLY A 47 -1.98 -6.20 4.89
C GLY A 47 -0.59 -5.55 4.84
N TRP A 48 0.13 -5.86 3.78
CA TRP A 48 1.47 -5.39 3.46
C TRP A 48 1.44 -4.43 2.29
N HIS A 49 2.22 -3.37 2.38
CA HIS A 49 2.27 -2.34 1.36
C HIS A 49 3.32 -2.63 0.29
N LEU A 50 3.12 -2.08 -0.90
CA LEU A 50 4.13 -2.04 -1.96
C LEU A 50 5.35 -1.24 -1.50
N PRO A 51 6.58 -1.56 -1.94
CA PRO A 51 7.78 -0.79 -1.60
C PRO A 51 7.88 0.51 -2.41
N VAL A 52 6.80 1.30 -2.39
CA VAL A 52 6.63 2.57 -3.10
C VAL A 52 6.06 3.62 -2.14
N ARG A 53 6.54 4.86 -2.26
CA ARG A 53 6.06 6.03 -1.52
C ARG A 53 5.52 7.08 -2.47
N PHE A 54 4.31 7.53 -2.19
CA PHE A 54 3.67 8.71 -2.77
C PHE A 54 3.70 9.86 -1.77
N ASP A 55 3.59 11.10 -2.26
CA ASP A 55 3.61 12.29 -1.40
C ASP A 55 2.29 12.46 -0.63
N ASN A 56 1.18 11.98 -1.19
CA ASN A 56 -0.16 12.15 -0.62
C ASN A 56 -1.12 11.00 -1.00
N GLU A 57 -2.23 10.92 -0.26
CA GLU A 57 -3.30 9.92 -0.46
C GLU A 57 -3.84 9.92 -1.90
N ALA A 58 -4.05 11.11 -2.49
CA ALA A 58 -4.68 11.23 -3.79
C ALA A 58 -3.86 10.56 -4.90
N GLN A 59 -2.53 10.66 -4.85
CA GLN A 59 -1.64 9.96 -5.76
C GLN A 59 -1.74 8.43 -5.60
N ALA A 60 -1.73 7.93 -4.36
CA ALA A 60 -1.86 6.50 -4.10
C ALA A 60 -3.21 5.96 -4.62
N ARG A 61 -4.31 6.69 -4.39
CA ARG A 61 -5.64 6.32 -4.88
C ARG A 61 -5.74 6.34 -6.40
N GLU A 62 -5.09 7.28 -7.06
CA GLU A 62 -5.07 7.32 -8.52
C GLU A 62 -4.27 6.16 -9.13
N ALA A 63 -3.18 5.76 -8.47
CA ALA A 63 -2.43 4.57 -8.86
C ALA A 63 -3.26 3.28 -8.68
N ILE A 64 -4.10 3.18 -7.63
CA ILE A 64 -5.06 2.07 -7.47
C ILE A 64 -6.09 2.09 -8.60
N ARG A 65 -6.67 3.25 -8.93
CA ARG A 65 -7.68 3.38 -9.98
C ARG A 65 -7.18 2.91 -11.35
N THR A 66 -5.90 3.15 -11.63
CA THR A 66 -5.27 2.83 -12.92
C THR A 66 -4.47 1.52 -12.87
N ALA A 67 -4.63 0.73 -11.79
CA ALA A 67 -3.83 -0.45 -11.52
C ALA A 67 -3.91 -1.51 -12.62
N PRO A 68 -2.85 -2.34 -12.76
CA PRO A 68 -2.86 -3.45 -13.70
C PRO A 68 -3.94 -4.48 -13.34
N HIS A 69 -4.54 -5.10 -14.36
CA HIS A 69 -5.55 -6.15 -14.20
C HIS A 69 -4.92 -7.53 -13.84
N VAL A 70 -4.07 -7.54 -12.82
CA VAL A 70 -3.40 -8.74 -12.29
C VAL A 70 -3.58 -8.81 -10.78
N MET A 71 -3.40 -10.01 -10.19
CA MET A 71 -3.47 -10.17 -8.74
C MET A 71 -2.49 -9.23 -8.03
N PHE A 72 -2.91 -8.65 -6.91
CA PHE A 72 -2.06 -7.80 -6.11
C PHE A 72 -0.83 -8.54 -5.60
N ASP A 73 0.33 -7.91 -5.70
CA ASP A 73 1.62 -8.53 -5.42
C ASP A 73 2.60 -7.50 -4.87
N ILE A 74 2.96 -7.68 -3.60
CA ILE A 74 3.83 -6.78 -2.85
C ILE A 74 5.33 -6.89 -3.22
N ARG A 75 5.70 -7.82 -4.11
CA ARG A 75 7.11 -8.01 -4.49
C ARG A 75 7.68 -6.74 -5.15
N PRO A 76 8.93 -6.34 -4.87
CA PRO A 76 9.50 -5.09 -5.37
C PRO A 76 9.60 -4.93 -6.90
N ASN A 77 9.48 -6.03 -7.63
CA ASN A 77 9.51 -6.10 -9.09
C ASN A 77 8.19 -6.60 -9.68
N SER A 78 7.10 -6.54 -8.91
CA SER A 78 5.76 -6.86 -9.40
C SER A 78 5.27 -5.80 -10.38
N GLU A 79 4.32 -6.17 -11.24
CA GLU A 79 3.65 -5.23 -12.14
C GLU A 79 2.98 -4.08 -11.37
N TRP A 80 2.46 -4.36 -10.18
CA TRP A 80 1.91 -3.35 -9.27
C TRP A 80 2.97 -2.35 -8.82
N THR A 81 4.16 -2.81 -8.41
CA THR A 81 5.24 -1.92 -8.00
C THR A 81 5.73 -1.04 -9.14
N GLU A 82 5.97 -1.63 -10.33
CA GLU A 82 6.42 -0.88 -11.50
C GLU A 82 5.37 0.13 -11.98
N HIS A 83 4.08 -0.25 -11.96
CA HIS A 83 2.98 0.65 -12.26
C HIS A 83 2.95 1.84 -11.31
N CYS A 84 3.04 1.60 -10.00
CA CYS A 84 3.03 2.66 -9.00
C CYS A 84 4.19 3.64 -9.18
N ILE A 85 5.37 3.15 -9.59
CA ILE A 85 6.51 4.01 -9.92
C ILE A 85 6.22 4.84 -11.17
N ALA A 86 5.62 4.25 -12.21
CA ALA A 86 5.21 4.98 -13.41
C ALA A 86 4.14 6.06 -13.11
N CYS A 87 3.32 5.86 -12.07
CA CYS A 87 2.36 6.85 -11.57
C CYS A 87 2.98 7.93 -10.67
N GLY A 88 4.30 7.98 -10.53
CA GLY A 88 5.01 9.00 -9.76
C GLY A 88 5.37 8.59 -8.32
N GLY A 89 5.17 7.33 -7.96
CA GLY A 89 5.66 6.79 -6.70
C GLY A 89 7.17 6.59 -6.70
N MET A 90 7.82 6.80 -5.56
CA MET A 90 9.24 6.57 -5.36
C MET A 90 9.49 5.20 -4.73
N ARG A 91 10.43 4.42 -5.29
CA ARG A 91 10.86 3.16 -4.69
C ARG A 91 11.56 3.40 -3.34
N MET A 92 11.22 2.60 -2.33
CA MET A 92 11.80 2.64 -0.98
C MET A 92 12.85 1.55 -0.75
#